data_AF-A0A5E4ISV7-F1
#
_entry.id   AF-A0A5E4ISV7-F1
#
_cell.length_a   1.000
_cell.length_b   1.000
_cell.length_c   1.000
_cell.angle_alpha   90.00
_cell.angle_beta   90.00
_cell.angle_gamma   90.00
#
_symmetry.space_group_name_H-M   'P 1'
#
loop_
_entity.id
_entity.type
_entity.pdbx_description
1 polymer ?
#
loop_
_entity_poly.entity_id
_entity_poly.type
_entity_poly.pdbx_seq_one_letter_code
_entity_poly.pdbx_strand_id
1 'polypeptide(L)'
;MAPNLERIRKTAYRVLESPKMTVVMPYAPERGNWFDIVVYPKPEHEEAFLKAITGLKPGGPSKDYPGAVGTVRVTLTSKGDLAVLQIAQSHFKKGNGAGFLSPTLARKYSGWRQRALEHLIRTIVMENGYKLFISKAVIRDLPYRSVEDMAKTAPIEGEIRKAAKLAGAKHEEGEFTYEISRG
;
A
#
# COMPACT_ATOMS: atom_id res chain seq x y z
N MET A 1 23.24 -0.11 -13.47
CA MET A 1 23.00 -1.25 -12.57
C MET A 1 22.27 -0.73 -11.34
N ALA A 2 21.03 -1.17 -11.11
CA ALA A 2 20.18 -0.66 -10.02
C ALA A 2 20.65 -1.21 -8.65
N PRO A 3 21.27 -0.40 -7.78
CA PRO A 3 21.87 -0.88 -6.53
C PRO A 3 20.85 -1.29 -5.45
N ASN A 4 19.54 -1.17 -5.71
CA ASN A 4 18.50 -1.32 -4.70
C ASN A 4 17.92 -2.74 -4.59
N LEU A 5 17.98 -3.57 -5.63
CA LEU A 5 17.39 -4.92 -5.58
C LEU A 5 18.24 -5.91 -4.77
N GLU A 6 19.57 -5.77 -4.78
CA GLU A 6 20.46 -6.66 -4.02
C GLU A 6 20.46 -6.39 -2.51
N ARG A 7 20.18 -5.15 -2.09
CA ARG A 7 20.06 -4.81 -0.67
C ARG A 7 18.75 -5.34 -0.06
N ILE A 8 17.68 -5.39 -0.86
CA ILE A 8 16.39 -5.99 -0.48
C ILE A 8 16.52 -7.51 -0.26
N ARG A 9 17.45 -8.18 -0.95
CA ARG A 9 17.67 -9.64 -0.83
C ARG A 9 18.25 -10.11 0.51
N LYS A 10 18.83 -9.22 1.33
CA LYS A 10 19.43 -9.59 2.63
C LYS A 10 18.53 -9.33 3.84
N THR A 11 17.30 -8.90 3.61
CA THR A 11 16.25 -8.78 4.64
C THR A 11 15.01 -9.53 4.15
N ALA A 12 14.32 -10.19 5.07
CA ALA A 12 13.22 -11.11 4.81
C ALA A 12 12.00 -10.43 4.12
N TYR A 13 12.08 -10.13 2.83
CA TYR A 13 11.01 -9.56 2.01
C TYR A 13 10.59 -10.47 0.84
N ARG A 14 9.28 -10.60 0.64
CA ARG A 14 8.65 -11.19 -0.54
C ARG A 14 8.44 -10.11 -1.61
N VAL A 15 8.70 -10.46 -2.86
CA VAL A 15 8.38 -9.66 -4.04
C VAL A 15 7.25 -10.37 -4.79
N LEU A 16 6.11 -9.70 -4.90
CA LEU A 16 4.89 -10.26 -5.45
C LEU A 16 4.50 -9.46 -6.69
N GLU A 17 4.57 -10.14 -7.84
CA GLU A 17 4.19 -9.57 -9.12
C GLU A 17 2.67 -9.54 -9.27
N SER A 18 2.15 -8.38 -9.65
CA SER A 18 0.74 -8.14 -9.90
C SER A 18 0.61 -7.51 -11.30
N PRO A 19 -0.51 -7.65 -12.04
CA PRO A 19 -0.56 -7.29 -13.47
C PRO A 19 -0.06 -5.90 -13.90
N LYS A 20 -0.05 -4.90 -12.99
CA LYS A 20 0.42 -3.54 -13.25
C LYS A 20 1.50 -3.04 -12.27
N MET A 21 1.81 -3.80 -11.23
CA MET A 21 2.64 -3.33 -10.11
C MET A 21 3.40 -4.47 -9.45
N THR A 22 4.49 -4.13 -8.79
CA THR A 22 5.25 -5.03 -7.92
C THR A 22 4.96 -4.66 -6.47
N VAL A 23 4.60 -5.65 -5.63
CA VAL A 23 4.36 -5.45 -4.20
C VAL A 23 5.50 -6.08 -3.41
N VAL A 24 6.11 -5.30 -2.51
CA VAL A 24 7.21 -5.72 -1.65
C VAL A 24 6.73 -5.67 -0.21
N MET A 25 6.87 -6.78 0.52
CA MET A 25 6.40 -6.90 1.91
C MET A 25 7.19 -7.95 2.68
N PRO A 26 7.26 -7.92 4.02
CA PRO A 26 8.08 -8.87 4.77
C PRO A 26 7.52 -10.31 4.70
N TYR A 27 8.37 -11.31 4.89
CA TYR A 27 7.97 -12.72 4.98
C TYR A 27 7.17 -13.03 6.25
N ALA A 28 7.55 -12.42 7.37
CA ALA A 28 6.92 -12.64 8.66
C ALA A 28 6.91 -11.31 9.46
N PRO A 29 5.75 -10.89 9.98
CA PRO A 29 5.69 -9.75 10.89
C PRO A 29 6.20 -10.13 12.28
N GLU A 30 6.95 -9.24 12.91
CA GLU A 30 7.39 -9.39 14.30
C GLU A 30 6.42 -8.70 15.26
N ARG A 31 6.12 -9.32 16.42
CA ARG A 31 5.22 -8.74 17.42
C ARG A 31 5.78 -7.44 17.97
N GLY A 32 4.94 -6.41 18.07
CA GLY A 32 5.34 -5.11 18.59
C GLY A 32 6.12 -4.24 17.60
N ASN A 33 6.41 -4.76 16.40
CA ASN A 33 7.01 -4.00 15.31
C ASN A 33 5.97 -3.69 14.22
N TRP A 34 6.17 -2.56 13.56
CA TRP A 34 5.45 -2.22 12.34
C TRP A 34 6.28 -2.57 11.12
N PHE A 35 5.60 -2.80 10.01
CA PHE A 35 6.21 -3.05 8.72
C PHE A 35 5.42 -2.35 7.61
N ASP A 36 6.13 -2.01 6.55
CA ASP A 36 5.54 -1.39 5.37
C ASP A 36 5.41 -2.40 4.23
N ILE A 37 4.24 -2.40 3.63
CA ILE A 37 4.00 -2.99 2.32
C ILE A 37 4.17 -1.88 1.31
N VAL A 38 5.11 -2.06 0.39
CA VAL A 38 5.51 -1.04 -0.57
C VAL A 38 5.11 -1.47 -1.97
N VAL A 39 4.43 -0.59 -2.70
CA VAL A 39 4.01 -0.87 -4.06
C VAL A 39 4.88 -0.07 -5.02
N TYR A 40 5.49 -0.74 -5.99
CA TYR A 40 6.29 -0.17 -7.06
C TYR A 40 5.59 -0.33 -8.41
N PRO A 41 5.93 0.50 -9.41
CA PRO A 41 5.69 0.16 -10.81
C PRO A 41 6.34 -1.18 -11.12
N LYS A 42 5.80 -1.89 -12.10
CA LYS A 42 6.49 -3.05 -12.65
C LYS A 42 7.87 -2.69 -13.23
N PRO A 43 8.80 -3.66 -13.32
CA PRO A 43 10.11 -3.45 -13.92
C PRO A 43 10.05 -2.81 -15.32
N GLU A 44 9.15 -3.26 -16.20
CA GLU A 44 9.00 -2.70 -17.56
C GLU A 44 8.44 -1.27 -17.60
N HIS A 45 7.98 -0.74 -16.47
CA HIS A 45 7.42 0.61 -16.33
C HIS A 45 8.23 1.49 -15.38
N GLU A 46 9.24 0.93 -14.71
CA GLU A 46 10.05 1.61 -13.70
C GLU A 46 10.79 2.80 -14.31
N GLU A 47 11.46 2.61 -15.44
CA GLU A 47 12.21 3.70 -16.10
C GLU A 47 11.29 4.87 -16.48
N ALA A 48 10.12 4.57 -17.05
CA ALA A 48 9.14 5.59 -17.42
C ALA A 48 8.59 6.31 -16.18
N PHE A 49 8.40 5.59 -15.07
CA PHE A 49 8.00 6.19 -13.80
C PHE A 49 9.07 7.10 -13.24
N LEU A 50 10.32 6.61 -13.14
CA LEU A 50 11.48 7.36 -12.64
C LEU A 50 11.71 8.64 -13.44
N LYS A 51 11.64 8.58 -14.78
CA LYS A 51 11.69 9.77 -15.65
C LYS A 51 10.57 10.76 -15.31
N ALA A 52 9.34 10.27 -15.13
CA ALA A 52 8.20 11.12 -14.86
C ALA A 52 8.22 11.75 -13.44
N ILE A 53 8.98 11.18 -12.51
CA ILE A 53 9.18 11.76 -11.17
C ILE A 53 10.54 12.48 -11.01
N THR A 54 11.36 12.52 -12.07
CA THR A 54 12.66 13.20 -12.05
C THR A 54 12.46 14.71 -11.84
N GLY A 55 13.25 15.31 -10.94
CA GLY A 55 13.14 16.73 -10.59
C GLY A 55 12.01 17.06 -9.61
N LEU A 56 11.31 16.05 -9.09
CA LEU A 56 10.30 16.23 -8.04
C LEU A 56 10.90 15.93 -6.65
N LYS A 57 10.56 16.75 -5.63
CA LYS A 57 10.99 16.47 -4.25
C LYS A 57 10.17 15.32 -3.66
N PRO A 58 10.81 14.31 -3.03
CA PRO A 58 10.10 13.23 -2.34
C PRO A 58 9.20 13.74 -1.21
N GLY A 59 8.06 13.10 -1.02
CA GLY A 59 7.09 13.40 0.02
C GLY A 59 6.28 12.16 0.41
N GLY A 60 5.98 12.03 1.70
CA GLY A 60 5.35 10.83 2.23
C GLY A 60 6.23 9.60 1.99
N PRO A 61 5.66 8.45 1.56
CA PRO A 61 6.41 7.20 1.41
C PRO A 61 7.57 7.25 0.43
N SER A 62 7.60 8.18 -0.53
CA SER A 62 8.72 8.31 -1.46
C SER A 62 10.01 8.83 -0.81
N LYS A 63 9.94 9.35 0.42
CA LYS A 63 11.13 9.69 1.23
C LYS A 63 11.87 8.44 1.69
N ASP A 64 11.10 7.44 2.13
CA ASP A 64 11.63 6.20 2.70
C ASP A 64 11.81 5.12 1.62
N TYR A 65 10.97 5.18 0.58
CA TYR A 65 10.92 4.23 -0.54
C TYR A 65 10.96 4.96 -1.90
N PRO A 66 12.15 5.37 -2.38
CA PRO A 66 12.29 6.06 -3.66
C PRO A 66 11.72 5.21 -4.81
N GLY A 67 10.85 5.81 -5.63
CA GLY A 67 10.23 5.12 -6.76
C GLY A 67 8.95 4.35 -6.42
N ALA A 68 8.52 4.32 -5.15
CA ALA A 68 7.26 3.70 -4.78
C ALA A 68 6.04 4.49 -5.32
N VAL A 69 4.96 3.79 -5.62
CA VAL A 69 3.62 4.32 -5.89
C VAL A 69 2.89 4.68 -4.59
N GLY A 70 3.07 3.87 -3.55
CA GLY A 70 2.44 4.06 -2.24
C GLY A 70 2.80 2.95 -1.26
N THR A 71 2.38 3.13 -0.01
CA THR A 71 2.62 2.17 1.08
C THR A 71 1.38 1.93 1.93
N VAL A 72 1.34 0.74 2.53
CA VAL A 72 0.43 0.37 3.61
C VAL A 72 1.28 -0.03 4.81
N ARG A 73 1.18 0.73 5.90
CA ARG A 73 1.86 0.43 7.17
C ARG A 73 0.97 -0.41 8.05
N VAL A 74 1.51 -1.51 8.53
CA VAL A 74 0.80 -2.51 9.33
C VAL A 74 1.60 -2.82 10.58
N THR A 75 0.93 -3.12 11.69
CA THR A 75 1.57 -3.63 12.92
C THR A 75 0.94 -4.95 13.33
N LEU A 76 1.75 -5.85 13.88
CA LEU A 76 1.26 -7.02 14.61
C LEU A 76 1.10 -6.64 16.09
N THR A 77 -0.15 -6.59 16.55
CA THR A 77 -0.50 -6.23 17.92
C THR A 77 -0.04 -7.30 18.90
N SER A 78 0.04 -6.94 20.19
CA SER A 78 0.35 -7.89 21.27
C SER A 78 -0.66 -9.03 21.39
N LYS A 79 -1.89 -8.84 20.89
CA LYS A 79 -2.96 -9.85 20.86
C LYS A 79 -2.81 -10.86 19.71
N GLY A 80 -1.89 -10.64 18.78
CA GLY A 80 -1.71 -11.47 17.60
C GLY A 80 -2.54 -11.07 16.39
N ASP A 81 -3.21 -9.90 16.44
CA ASP A 81 -3.95 -9.36 15.31
C ASP A 81 -3.13 -8.32 14.53
N LEU A 82 -3.35 -8.20 13.24
CA LEU A 82 -2.79 -7.14 12.40
C LEU A 82 -3.69 -5.90 12.43
N ALA A 83 -3.07 -4.72 12.51
CA ALA A 83 -3.77 -3.45 12.37
C ALA A 83 -3.09 -2.57 11.32
N VAL A 84 -3.87 -2.01 10.40
CA VAL A 84 -3.36 -0.99 9.47
C VAL A 84 -3.26 0.34 10.20
N LEU A 85 -2.05 0.91 10.22
CA LEU A 85 -1.76 2.18 10.87
C LEU A 85 -1.84 3.35 9.90
N GLN A 86 -1.45 3.14 8.64
CA GLN A 86 -1.39 4.20 7.65
C GLN A 86 -1.51 3.63 6.24
N ILE A 87 -2.20 4.36 5.37
CA ILE A 87 -2.19 4.12 3.94
C ILE A 87 -1.76 5.44 3.30
N ALA A 88 -0.68 5.42 2.53
CA ALA A 88 -0.12 6.66 2.00
C ALA A 88 0.27 6.49 0.54
N GLN A 89 -0.20 7.40 -0.31
CA GLN A 89 0.27 7.47 -1.69
C GLN A 89 1.61 8.20 -1.73
N SER A 90 2.53 7.77 -2.58
CA SER A 90 3.77 8.52 -2.79
C SER A 90 3.47 9.88 -3.40
N HIS A 91 3.99 10.93 -2.77
CA HIS A 91 3.89 12.29 -3.28
C HIS A 91 5.22 12.68 -3.92
N PHE A 92 5.14 13.43 -5.02
CA PHE A 92 6.31 13.98 -5.70
C PHE A 92 6.01 15.45 -6.02
N LYS A 93 6.76 16.37 -5.40
CA LYS A 93 6.49 17.82 -5.48
C LYS A 93 7.24 18.48 -6.63
N LYS A 94 6.56 19.29 -7.47
CA LYS A 94 7.21 20.22 -8.40
C LYS A 94 7.45 21.56 -7.67
N GLY A 95 8.70 21.90 -7.34
CA GLY A 95 9.06 23.17 -6.69
C GLY A 95 8.71 23.28 -5.20
N ASN A 96 8.39 24.49 -4.72
CA ASN A 96 8.11 24.80 -3.31
C ASN A 96 6.65 24.54 -2.85
N GLY A 97 5.78 24.06 -3.74
CA GLY A 97 4.39 23.69 -3.41
C GLY A 97 4.21 22.20 -3.10
N ALA A 98 3.13 21.82 -2.40
CA ALA A 98 2.74 20.42 -2.19
C ALA A 98 2.20 19.80 -3.51
N GLY A 99 3.11 19.39 -4.39
CA GLY A 99 2.77 18.60 -5.58
C GLY A 99 2.57 17.12 -5.23
N PHE A 100 1.53 16.53 -5.82
CA PHE A 100 1.19 15.12 -5.74
C PHE A 100 1.63 14.47 -7.07
N LEU A 101 1.62 13.14 -7.18
CA LEU A 101 1.75 12.46 -8.48
C LEU A 101 0.85 13.14 -9.52
N SER A 102 1.33 13.28 -10.76
CA SER A 102 0.48 13.81 -11.83
C SER A 102 -0.80 12.97 -11.95
N PRO A 103 -1.98 13.55 -12.23
CA PRO A 103 -3.22 12.80 -12.33
C PRO A 103 -3.14 11.61 -13.31
N THR A 104 -2.36 11.76 -14.38
CA THR A 104 -2.07 10.69 -15.35
C THR A 104 -1.33 9.51 -14.73
N LEU A 105 -0.27 9.77 -13.96
CA LEU A 105 0.44 8.71 -13.23
C LEU A 105 -0.44 8.10 -12.15
N ALA A 106 -1.16 8.92 -11.38
CA ALA A 106 -2.08 8.44 -10.35
C ALA A 106 -3.16 7.52 -10.92
N ARG A 107 -3.72 7.84 -12.09
CA ARG A 107 -4.69 6.98 -12.81
C ARG A 107 -4.04 5.71 -13.34
N LYS A 108 -2.83 5.81 -13.92
CA LYS A 108 -2.08 4.64 -14.43
C LYS A 108 -1.85 3.60 -13.35
N TYR A 109 -1.57 4.07 -12.13
CA TYR A 109 -1.35 3.24 -10.95
C TYR A 109 -2.55 3.21 -9.98
N SER A 110 -3.76 3.41 -10.49
CA SER A 110 -4.98 3.22 -9.71
C SER A 110 -5.13 1.75 -9.27
N GLY A 111 -5.73 1.54 -8.10
CA GLY A 111 -5.87 0.21 -7.49
C GLY A 111 -4.62 -0.32 -6.80
N TRP A 112 -3.59 0.51 -6.56
CA TRP A 112 -2.39 0.09 -5.82
C TRP A 112 -2.71 -0.34 -4.40
N ARG A 113 -3.64 0.34 -3.71
CA ARG A 113 -4.09 0.00 -2.36
C ARG A 113 -4.75 -1.37 -2.34
N GLN A 114 -5.67 -1.62 -3.27
CA GLN A 114 -6.32 -2.93 -3.43
C GLN A 114 -5.28 -4.05 -3.58
N ARG A 115 -4.23 -3.84 -4.38
CA ARG A 115 -3.17 -4.83 -4.62
C ARG A 115 -2.33 -5.06 -3.37
N ALA A 116 -1.90 -4.00 -2.69
CA ALA A 116 -1.18 -4.10 -1.42
C ALA A 116 -1.98 -4.89 -0.38
N LEU A 117 -3.27 -4.55 -0.23
CA LEU A 117 -4.17 -5.22 0.70
C LEU A 117 -4.43 -6.68 0.29
N GLU A 118 -4.66 -6.96 -0.98
CA GLU A 118 -4.85 -8.34 -1.46
C GLU A 118 -3.66 -9.22 -1.11
N HIS A 119 -2.44 -8.74 -1.39
CA HIS A 119 -1.24 -9.50 -1.08
C HIS A 119 -1.00 -9.64 0.43
N LEU A 120 -1.26 -8.60 1.22
CA LEU A 120 -1.27 -8.69 2.68
C LEU A 120 -2.22 -9.78 3.19
N ILE A 121 -3.45 -9.78 2.68
CA ILE A 121 -4.47 -10.72 3.10
C ILE A 121 -4.04 -12.13 2.70
N ARG A 122 -3.71 -12.36 1.42
CA ARG A 122 -3.31 -13.70 0.95
C ARG A 122 -2.10 -14.27 1.69
N THR A 123 -1.06 -13.46 1.89
CA THR A 123 0.24 -13.98 2.35
C THR A 123 0.43 -13.93 3.85
N ILE A 124 -0.14 -12.94 4.53
CA ILE A 124 0.07 -12.81 5.98
C ILE A 124 -1.19 -13.25 6.73
N VAL A 125 -2.37 -12.72 6.37
CA VAL A 125 -3.64 -13.06 7.06
C VAL A 125 -3.98 -14.54 6.85
N MET A 126 -4.04 -14.99 5.61
CA MET A 126 -4.52 -16.35 5.29
C MET A 126 -3.49 -17.44 5.61
N GLU A 127 -2.20 -17.23 5.29
CA GLU A 127 -1.16 -18.25 5.56
C GLU A 127 -0.92 -18.44 7.06
N ASN A 128 -1.02 -17.38 7.88
CA ASN A 128 -0.68 -17.43 9.31
C ASN A 128 -1.91 -17.42 10.24
N GLY A 129 -3.12 -17.29 9.70
CA GLY A 129 -4.36 -17.28 10.48
C GLY A 129 -4.58 -16.02 11.32
N TYR A 130 -3.93 -14.91 10.97
CA TYR A 130 -4.16 -13.63 11.65
C TYR A 130 -5.52 -13.02 11.26
N LYS A 131 -6.03 -12.12 12.10
CA LYS A 131 -7.07 -11.17 11.70
C LYS A 131 -6.43 -9.85 11.30
N LEU A 132 -7.03 -9.16 10.33
CA LEU A 132 -6.62 -7.82 9.91
C LEU A 132 -7.73 -6.82 10.21
N PHE A 133 -7.37 -5.77 10.95
CA PHE A 133 -8.23 -4.66 11.28
C PHE A 133 -7.81 -3.39 10.54
N ILE A 134 -8.78 -2.74 9.90
CA ILE A 134 -8.59 -1.44 9.25
C ILE A 134 -9.56 -0.46 9.90
N SER A 135 -9.04 0.50 10.65
CA SER A 135 -9.86 1.55 11.27
C SER A 135 -10.43 2.50 10.21
N LYS A 136 -11.71 2.84 10.35
CA LYS A 136 -12.36 3.86 9.51
C LYS A 136 -11.71 5.25 9.68
N ALA A 137 -11.01 5.50 10.80
CA ALA A 137 -10.23 6.72 10.99
C ALA A 137 -9.02 6.80 10.03
N VAL A 138 -8.31 5.69 9.83
CA VAL A 138 -7.16 5.62 8.90
C VAL A 138 -7.58 5.92 7.45
N ILE A 139 -8.82 5.58 7.11
CA ILE A 139 -9.40 5.90 5.80
C ILE A 139 -9.73 7.39 5.67
N ARG A 140 -10.29 7.99 6.73
CA ARG A 140 -10.66 9.41 6.75
C ARG A 140 -9.45 10.35 6.67
N ASP A 141 -8.32 9.93 7.23
CA ASP A 141 -7.07 10.72 7.25
C ASP A 141 -6.26 10.65 5.95
N LEU A 142 -6.78 9.98 4.92
CA LEU A 142 -6.15 9.98 3.60
C LEU A 142 -6.15 11.39 3.01
N PRO A 143 -5.02 11.87 2.45
CA PRO A 143 -4.89 13.24 1.94
C PRO A 143 -5.65 13.39 0.62
N TYR A 144 -6.98 13.48 0.69
CA TYR A 144 -7.80 13.92 -0.41
C TYR A 144 -7.79 15.44 -0.44
N ARG A 145 -7.48 16.02 -1.61
CA ARG A 145 -7.43 17.49 -1.77
C ARG A 145 -8.82 18.13 -1.69
N SER A 146 -9.89 17.35 -1.90
CA SER A 146 -11.29 17.78 -1.76
C SER A 146 -12.25 16.59 -1.64
N VAL A 147 -13.49 16.86 -1.23
CA VAL A 147 -14.61 15.90 -1.22
C VAL A 147 -14.92 15.35 -2.63
N GLU A 148 -14.66 16.13 -3.67
CA GLU A 148 -14.81 15.69 -5.07
C GLU A 148 -13.69 14.74 -5.52
N ASP A 149 -12.47 14.88 -4.98
CA ASP A 149 -11.37 13.94 -5.22
C ASP A 149 -11.56 12.60 -4.48
N MET A 150 -12.23 12.64 -3.32
CA MET A 150 -12.75 11.43 -2.65
C MET A 150 -13.75 10.67 -3.54
N ALA A 151 -14.63 11.37 -4.25
CA ALA A 151 -15.63 10.76 -5.12
C ALA A 151 -15.06 10.19 -6.44
N LYS A 152 -13.91 10.71 -6.92
CA LYS A 152 -13.28 10.33 -8.19
C LYS A 152 -12.24 9.20 -8.07
N THR A 153 -11.71 8.97 -6.88
CA THR A 153 -10.93 7.76 -6.59
C THR A 153 -11.89 6.67 -6.13
N ALA A 154 -11.68 5.42 -6.55
CA ALA A 154 -12.52 4.33 -6.04
C ALA A 154 -12.47 4.39 -4.50
N PRO A 155 -13.63 4.46 -3.80
CA PRO A 155 -13.65 4.54 -2.36
C PRO A 155 -12.82 3.39 -1.82
N ILE A 156 -11.90 3.69 -0.92
CA ILE A 156 -10.96 2.68 -0.39
C ILE A 156 -11.72 1.52 0.26
N GLU A 157 -12.92 1.76 0.77
CA GLU A 157 -13.88 0.76 1.25
C GLU A 157 -14.19 -0.28 0.16
N GLY A 158 -14.42 0.17 -1.09
CA GLY A 158 -14.59 -0.69 -2.24
C GLY A 158 -13.33 -1.49 -2.58
N GLU A 159 -12.15 -0.87 -2.42
CA GLU A 159 -10.86 -1.54 -2.62
C GLU A 159 -10.58 -2.60 -1.55
N ILE A 160 -10.96 -2.34 -0.29
CA ILE A 160 -10.86 -3.27 0.85
C ILE A 160 -11.75 -4.49 0.58
N ARG A 161 -13.03 -4.28 0.27
CA ARG A 161 -13.97 -5.37 -0.06
C ARG A 161 -13.47 -6.20 -1.24
N LYS A 162 -12.97 -5.54 -2.28
CA LYS A 162 -12.42 -6.22 -3.46
C LYS A 162 -11.17 -7.03 -3.13
N ALA A 163 -10.27 -6.49 -2.31
CA ALA A 163 -9.07 -7.18 -1.87
C ALA A 163 -9.40 -8.45 -1.08
N ALA A 164 -10.32 -8.36 -0.11
CA ALA A 164 -10.78 -9.51 0.67
C ALA A 164 -11.42 -10.59 -0.20
N LYS A 165 -12.33 -10.18 -1.11
CA LYS A 165 -12.97 -11.09 -2.07
C LYS A 165 -11.96 -11.81 -2.96
N LEU A 166 -11.01 -11.07 -3.53
CA LEU A 166 -9.97 -11.67 -4.37
C LEU A 166 -9.14 -12.66 -3.56
N ALA A 167 -8.73 -12.27 -2.35
CA ALA A 167 -7.94 -13.11 -1.44
C ALA A 167 -8.69 -14.35 -0.92
N GLY A 168 -10.00 -14.46 -1.10
CA GLY A 168 -10.82 -15.54 -0.54
C GLY A 168 -11.01 -15.42 0.98
N ALA A 169 -10.90 -14.21 1.53
CA ALA A 169 -11.05 -13.95 2.95
C ALA A 169 -12.48 -13.56 3.32
N LYS A 170 -12.88 -13.84 4.55
CA LYS A 170 -14.10 -13.29 5.15
C LYS A 170 -13.88 -11.81 5.42
N HIS A 171 -14.92 -11.01 5.22
CA HIS A 171 -14.91 -9.56 5.45
C HIS A 171 -16.16 -9.16 6.24
N GLU A 172 -15.96 -8.52 7.38
CA GLU A 172 -17.01 -7.98 8.23
C GLU A 172 -16.81 -6.47 8.40
N GLU A 173 -17.89 -5.71 8.21
CA GLU A 173 -17.89 -4.28 8.44
C GLU A 173 -18.53 -3.97 9.79
N GLY A 174 -17.72 -3.48 10.72
CA GLY A 174 -18.19 -2.98 12.01
C GLY A 174 -18.43 -1.47 12.01
N GLU A 175 -18.84 -0.96 13.17
CA GLU A 175 -19.10 0.46 13.37
C GLU A 175 -17.84 1.32 13.13
N PHE A 176 -16.69 0.87 13.64
CA PHE A 176 -15.43 1.63 13.60
C PHE A 176 -14.33 0.98 12.74
N THR A 177 -14.48 -0.28 12.37
CA THR A 177 -13.41 -1.08 11.74
C THR A 177 -13.94 -1.97 10.64
N TYR A 178 -13.08 -2.27 9.68
CA TYR A 178 -13.20 -3.45 8.81
C TYR A 178 -12.38 -4.58 9.41
N GLU A 179 -12.98 -5.75 9.59
CA GLU A 179 -12.30 -6.99 9.99
C GLU A 179 -12.19 -7.91 8.77
N ILE A 180 -10.98 -8.44 8.54
CA ILE A 180 -10.69 -9.42 7.50
C ILE A 180 -10.02 -10.64 8.14
N SER A 181 -10.52 -11.83 7.85
CA SER A 181 -10.06 -13.07 8.48
C SER A 181 -10.19 -14.27 7.54
N ARG A 182 -9.57 -15.39 7.92
CA ARG A 182 -9.76 -16.67 7.23
C ARG A 182 -11.21 -17.13 7.40
N GLY A 183 -11.86 -17.45 6.27
CA GLY A 183 -13.23 -17.99 6.23
C GLY A 183 -13.34 -19.41 6.76
#